data_AF-A0A4R6TBI2-F1
#
_entry.id   AF-A0A4R6TBI2-F1
#
_cell.length_a   1.000
_cell.length_b   1.000
_cell.length_c   1.000
_cell.angle_alpha   90.00
_cell.angle_beta   90.00
_cell.angle_gamma   90.00
#
_symmetry.space_group_name_H-M   'P 1'
#
loop_
_entity.id
_entity.type
_entity.pdbx_description
1 polymer ?
#
loop_
_entity_poly.entity_id
_entity_poly.type
_entity_poly.pdbx_seq_one_letter_code
_entity_poly.pdbx_strand_id
1 'polypeptide(L)'
;MEASNILFSIIVGYRNREIERVKRSLDALSNQTFIDFELVFVDYGSDLSIAREVETLVNGYSFAKYIYSNTDGWFWNRAHALNIGVRYASGALLLFFDIDLIIESNFLAKVNLLDFENNFYTFNCCYLPQGIFGDPEKLISQVNQFRQSYVGLCAVKKEYVENIKGFDEYYMVWGVEDDDFYKRLYSSGITRIQLGAPHYYVFHQWHPVQVKEPTSWLLTMTNRFFNGKLSGNSNDKWGSIVTHEERLIQSSNLSQIITVASPIYLNQRDTIRFIDFWTVFDKLKSGEAAYFSFTDGFIYTNNSKIKQKIRYMLLKYFFKGFNFNINQSNLFNAVSDFIEFFVGIQRTAFADYYISKTGNSLRLVFIKT
;
A
#
# COMPACT_ATOMS: atom_id res chain seq x y z
N MET A 1 13.70 19.67 30.07
CA MET A 1 12.85 19.44 28.89
C MET A 1 11.62 18.76 29.41
N GLU A 2 10.50 19.49 29.49
CA GLU A 2 9.21 18.87 29.79
C GLU A 2 8.95 17.82 28.69
N ALA A 3 8.52 16.63 29.08
CA ALA A 3 8.12 15.61 28.12
C ALA A 3 7.02 16.21 27.24
N SER A 4 7.18 16.17 25.92
CA SER A 4 6.15 16.66 25.01
C SER A 4 4.87 15.86 25.28
N ASN A 5 3.78 16.54 25.66
CA ASN A 5 2.47 15.94 25.90
C ASN A 5 1.77 15.60 24.57
N ILE A 6 2.42 14.88 23.66
CA ILE A 6 1.83 14.47 22.39
C ILE A 6 0.69 13.49 22.68
N LEU A 7 -0.54 13.88 22.33
CA LEU A 7 -1.71 13.01 22.45
C LEU A 7 -1.93 12.20 21.17
N PHE A 8 -1.88 12.86 20.02
CA PHE A 8 -2.11 12.23 18.71
C PHE A 8 -0.82 12.00 17.95
N SER A 9 -0.65 10.80 17.40
CA SER A 9 0.27 10.56 16.29
C SER A 9 -0.54 10.32 15.02
N ILE A 10 -0.46 11.26 14.09
CA ILE A 10 -0.99 11.10 12.74
C ILE A 10 0.03 10.28 11.96
N ILE A 11 -0.38 9.16 11.38
CA ILE A 11 0.49 8.24 10.65
C ILE A 11 0.10 8.23 9.19
N VAL A 12 1.08 8.51 8.32
CA VAL A 12 0.91 8.55 6.87
C VAL A 12 1.88 7.56 6.22
N GLY A 13 1.36 6.71 5.33
CA GLY A 13 2.16 6.00 4.35
C GLY A 13 2.23 6.77 3.03
N TYR A 14 3.42 6.98 2.49
CA TYR A 14 3.66 7.74 1.27
C TYR A 14 4.54 6.97 0.28
N ARG A 15 4.25 7.08 -1.01
CA ARG A 15 5.17 6.69 -2.10
C ARG A 15 4.86 7.48 -3.36
N ASN A 16 5.85 8.20 -3.90
CA ASN A 16 5.81 8.83 -5.24
C ASN A 16 4.51 9.63 -5.53
N ARG A 17 4.04 10.47 -4.60
CA ARG A 17 2.90 11.38 -4.83
C ARG A 17 3.37 12.81 -5.10
N GLU A 18 2.59 13.54 -5.89
CA GLU A 18 2.84 14.94 -6.26
C GLU A 18 3.05 15.83 -5.02
N ILE A 19 4.14 16.60 -5.03
CA ILE A 19 4.57 17.42 -3.90
C ILE A 19 3.50 18.44 -3.45
N GLU A 20 2.79 19.04 -4.40
CA GLU A 20 1.71 20.00 -4.13
C GLU A 20 0.53 19.38 -3.38
N ARG A 21 0.27 18.08 -3.60
CA ARG A 21 -0.78 17.35 -2.89
C ARG A 21 -0.41 17.14 -1.44
N VAL A 22 0.85 16.77 -1.20
CA VAL A 22 1.44 16.63 0.14
C VAL A 22 1.37 17.98 0.85
N LYS A 23 1.84 19.04 0.19
CA LYS A 23 1.86 20.39 0.77
C LYS A 23 0.47 20.84 1.25
N ARG A 24 -0.58 20.67 0.45
CA ARG A 24 -1.94 21.06 0.86
C ARG A 24 -2.45 20.28 2.07
N SER A 25 -2.06 19.01 2.19
CA SER A 25 -2.40 18.19 3.36
C SER A 25 -1.67 18.68 4.61
N LEU A 26 -0.35 18.93 4.50
CA LEU A 26 0.46 19.46 5.60
C LEU A 26 0.04 20.88 6.02
N ASP A 27 -0.32 21.74 5.07
CA ASP A 27 -0.88 23.06 5.35
C ASP A 27 -2.18 22.94 6.18
N ALA A 28 -3.07 21.99 5.85
CA ALA A 28 -4.30 21.76 6.60
C ALA A 28 -4.03 21.23 8.03
N LEU A 29 -3.01 20.38 8.20
CA LEU A 29 -2.54 19.95 9.52
C LEU A 29 -1.93 21.11 10.32
N SER A 30 -1.19 22.02 9.66
CA SER A 30 -0.61 23.19 10.31
C SER A 30 -1.66 24.20 10.83
N ASN A 31 -2.88 24.14 10.28
CA ASN A 31 -4.00 24.99 10.67
C ASN A 31 -4.88 24.38 11.77
N GLN A 32 -4.49 23.25 12.38
CA GLN A 32 -5.26 22.66 13.47
C GLN A 32 -5.24 23.56 14.72
N THR A 33 -6.40 23.72 15.35
CA THR A 33 -6.54 24.45 16.62
C THR A 33 -6.05 23.64 17.82
N PHE A 34 -6.02 22.31 17.69
CA PHE A 34 -5.43 21.39 18.66
C PHE A 34 -3.96 21.16 18.30
N ILE A 35 -3.04 21.41 19.24
CA ILE A 35 -1.59 21.45 18.98
C ILE A 35 -0.81 20.24 19.52
N ASP A 36 -1.41 19.44 20.39
CA ASP A 36 -0.76 18.31 21.07
C ASP A 36 -0.72 17.06 20.16
N PHE A 37 -0.14 17.21 18.97
CA PHE A 37 -0.01 16.14 17.99
C PHE A 37 1.35 16.14 17.29
N GLU A 38 1.69 15.01 16.71
CA GLU A 38 2.78 14.87 15.75
C GLU A 38 2.28 14.20 14.47
N LEU A 39 3.05 14.37 13.39
CA LEU A 39 2.90 13.62 12.15
C LEU A 39 4.10 12.68 11.98
N VAL A 40 3.83 11.39 11.88
CA VAL A 40 4.79 10.35 11.49
C VAL A 40 4.59 10.05 10.01
N PHE A 41 5.44 10.66 9.18
CA PHE A 41 5.42 10.53 7.73
C PHE A 41 6.36 9.42 7.27
N VAL A 42 5.81 8.29 6.84
CA VAL A 42 6.57 7.13 6.37
C VAL A 42 6.64 7.15 4.84
N ASP A 43 7.77 7.57 4.30
CA ASP A 43 8.10 7.34 2.89
C ASP A 43 8.53 5.88 2.70
N TYR A 44 7.63 5.13 2.08
CA TYR A 44 7.78 3.70 1.84
C TYR A 44 8.48 3.45 0.50
N GLY A 45 9.73 3.90 0.37
CA GLY A 45 10.58 3.59 -0.78
C GLY A 45 10.22 4.37 -2.05
N SER A 46 9.98 5.67 -1.93
CA SER A 46 9.91 6.57 -3.09
C SER A 46 11.23 6.63 -3.86
N ASP A 47 11.14 7.02 -5.13
CA ASP A 47 12.30 7.31 -5.96
C ASP A 47 13.15 8.40 -5.29
N LEU A 48 14.47 8.24 -5.27
CA LEU A 48 15.36 9.09 -4.46
C LEU A 48 15.22 10.60 -4.72
N SER A 49 14.91 11.01 -5.94
CA SER A 49 14.67 12.44 -6.23
C SER A 49 13.39 12.95 -5.57
N ILE A 50 12.33 12.15 -5.58
CA ILE A 50 11.04 12.47 -4.96
C ILE A 50 11.18 12.41 -3.43
N ALA A 51 11.88 11.40 -2.91
CA ALA A 51 12.15 11.24 -1.48
C ALA A 51 12.85 12.48 -0.89
N ARG A 52 13.89 13.01 -1.55
CA ARG A 52 14.59 14.24 -1.11
C ARG A 52 13.70 15.47 -1.14
N GLU A 53 12.87 15.60 -2.18
CA GLU A 53 11.96 16.73 -2.33
C GLU A 53 10.90 16.72 -1.24
N VAL A 54 10.25 15.57 -1.00
CA VAL A 54 9.22 15.44 0.03
C VAL A 54 9.81 15.52 1.44
N GLU A 55 11.01 14.98 1.69
CA GLU A 55 11.71 15.12 2.96
C GLU A 55 11.97 16.60 3.29
N THR A 56 12.44 17.37 2.31
CA THR A 56 12.67 18.82 2.47
C THR A 56 11.37 19.55 2.81
N LEU A 57 10.26 19.21 2.15
CA LEU A 57 8.95 19.78 2.45
C LEU A 57 8.48 19.41 3.86
N VAL A 58 8.50 18.12 4.21
CA VAL A 58 8.00 17.60 5.50
C VAL A 58 8.79 18.19 6.66
N ASN A 59 10.12 18.27 6.55
CA ASN A 59 10.98 18.87 7.58
C ASN A 59 10.74 20.39 7.77
N GLY A 60 10.00 21.04 6.87
CA GLY A 60 9.54 22.42 7.02
C GLY A 60 8.42 22.60 8.06
N TYR A 61 7.80 21.51 8.52
CA TYR A 61 6.69 21.53 9.50
C TYR A 61 7.18 20.98 10.84
N SER A 62 7.15 21.80 11.91
CA SER A 62 7.72 21.44 13.22
C SER A 62 7.05 20.27 13.93
N PHE A 63 5.79 19.98 13.60
CA PHE A 63 5.05 18.82 14.12
C PHE A 63 5.35 17.53 13.37
N ALA A 64 6.10 17.57 12.27
CA ALA A 64 6.28 16.44 11.37
C ALA A 64 7.65 15.78 11.51
N LYS A 65 7.65 14.46 11.40
CA LYS A 65 8.81 13.59 11.36
C LYS A 65 8.79 12.78 10.08
N TYR A 66 9.86 12.91 9.29
CA TYR A 66 10.06 12.11 8.10
C TYR A 66 10.83 10.81 8.41
N ILE A 67 10.37 9.70 7.84
CA ILE A 67 10.98 8.37 7.97
C ILE A 67 11.02 7.74 6.59
N TYR A 68 12.21 7.37 6.12
CA TYR A 68 12.37 6.63 4.87
C TYR A 68 12.61 5.14 5.15
N SER A 69 11.77 4.28 4.58
CA SER A 69 11.95 2.82 4.59
C SER A 69 12.42 2.36 3.22
N ASN A 70 13.59 1.72 3.16
CA ASN A 70 14.29 1.35 1.92
C ASN A 70 13.57 0.18 1.20
N THR A 71 12.37 0.43 0.68
CA THR A 71 11.42 -0.54 0.09
C THR A 71 11.12 -0.24 -1.38
N ASP A 72 11.97 0.56 -2.01
CA ASP A 72 11.91 0.83 -3.44
C ASP A 72 12.06 -0.48 -4.23
N GLY A 73 11.26 -0.64 -5.28
CA GLY A 73 11.16 -1.91 -6.01
C GLY A 73 10.39 -3.02 -5.30
N TRP A 74 9.99 -2.88 -4.03
CA TRP A 74 8.96 -3.75 -3.45
C TRP A 74 7.56 -3.33 -3.90
N PHE A 75 6.60 -4.25 -3.84
CA PHE A 75 5.19 -3.85 -3.95
C PHE A 75 4.83 -2.87 -2.83
N TRP A 76 3.94 -1.93 -3.15
CA TRP A 76 3.34 -1.07 -2.14
C TRP A 76 2.68 -1.95 -1.08
N ASN A 77 2.91 -1.67 0.20
CA ASN A 77 2.29 -2.41 1.30
C ASN A 77 1.88 -1.38 2.35
N ARG A 78 0.61 -0.93 2.26
CA ARG A 78 0.07 0.09 3.17
C ARG A 78 0.11 -0.40 4.62
N ALA A 79 -0.25 -1.66 4.86
CA ALA A 79 -0.19 -2.27 6.20
C ALA A 79 1.20 -2.13 6.82
N HIS A 80 2.26 -2.49 6.09
CA HIS A 80 3.64 -2.37 6.57
C HIS A 80 4.05 -0.91 6.77
N ALA A 81 3.74 -0.01 5.83
CA ALA A 81 4.04 1.42 5.94
C ALA A 81 3.39 2.05 7.19
N LEU A 82 2.11 1.76 7.44
CA LEU A 82 1.41 2.24 8.63
C LEU A 82 1.97 1.63 9.91
N ASN A 83 2.28 0.32 9.91
CA ASN A 83 2.88 -0.36 11.04
C ASN A 83 4.25 0.23 11.43
N ILE A 84 5.10 0.59 10.45
CA ILE A 84 6.33 1.35 10.70
C ILE A 84 5.97 2.63 11.46
N GLY A 85 4.98 3.38 10.98
CA GLY A 85 4.51 4.58 11.66
C GLY A 85 4.06 4.35 13.12
N VAL A 86 3.36 3.24 13.39
CA VAL A 86 2.96 2.85 14.76
C VAL A 86 4.17 2.69 15.68
N ARG A 87 5.28 2.12 15.17
CA ARG A 87 6.51 1.93 15.96
C ARG A 87 7.20 3.25 16.32
N TYR A 88 7.06 4.27 15.46
CA TYR A 88 7.67 5.58 15.68
C TYR A 88 6.73 6.62 16.32
N ALA A 89 5.44 6.30 16.46
CA ALA A 89 4.45 7.13 17.13
C ALA A 89 4.68 7.21 18.64
N SER A 90 4.55 8.41 19.21
CA SER A 90 4.64 8.68 20.65
C SER A 90 3.28 8.92 21.31
N GLY A 91 2.26 9.29 20.53
CA GLY A 91 0.91 9.58 20.99
C GLY A 91 0.14 8.35 21.47
N ALA A 92 -0.72 8.55 22.47
CA ALA A 92 -1.64 7.52 22.96
C ALA A 92 -2.76 7.20 21.98
N LEU A 93 -3.12 8.16 21.12
CA LEU A 93 -4.11 8.03 20.05
C LEU A 93 -3.41 8.08 18.69
N LEU A 94 -3.75 7.14 17.81
CA LEU A 94 -3.22 7.05 16.45
C LEU A 94 -4.30 7.45 15.46
N LEU A 95 -3.93 8.29 14.48
CA LEU A 95 -4.76 8.59 13.31
C LEU A 95 -4.08 8.05 12.06
N PHE A 96 -4.58 6.95 11.50
CA PHE A 96 -4.14 6.48 10.19
C PHE A 96 -4.74 7.38 9.12
N PHE A 97 -3.89 8.03 8.33
CA PHE A 97 -4.25 9.17 7.51
C PHE A 97 -3.69 9.01 6.09
N ASP A 98 -4.49 9.35 5.07
CA ASP A 98 -4.01 9.37 3.70
C ASP A 98 -3.50 10.78 3.37
N ILE A 99 -2.32 10.89 2.74
CA ILE A 99 -1.64 12.17 2.50
C ILE A 99 -2.34 13.10 1.49
N ASP A 100 -3.41 12.62 0.88
CA ASP A 100 -4.27 13.37 -0.04
C ASP A 100 -5.53 13.90 0.64
N LEU A 101 -5.62 13.81 1.97
CA LEU A 101 -6.69 14.41 2.75
C LEU A 101 -6.37 15.86 3.15
N ILE A 102 -7.41 16.70 3.16
CA ILE A 102 -7.45 18.05 3.71
C ILE A 102 -8.55 18.04 4.78
N ILE A 103 -8.25 18.47 5.99
CA ILE A 103 -9.19 18.47 7.12
C ILE A 103 -9.50 19.88 7.61
N GLU A 104 -10.67 20.10 8.22
CA GLU A 104 -11.02 21.36 8.88
C GLU A 104 -10.10 21.68 10.07
N SER A 105 -9.98 22.97 10.41
CA SER A 105 -9.10 23.47 11.48
C SER A 105 -9.42 22.89 12.88
N ASN A 106 -10.67 22.51 13.14
CA ASN A 106 -11.09 21.95 14.43
C ASN A 106 -11.17 20.42 14.45
N PHE A 107 -10.69 19.73 13.43
CA PHE A 107 -10.88 18.28 13.29
C PHE A 107 -10.29 17.53 14.49
N LEU A 108 -9.01 17.76 14.82
CA LEU A 108 -8.37 17.09 15.96
C LEU A 108 -9.01 17.47 17.31
N ALA A 109 -9.44 18.73 17.46
CA ALA A 109 -10.16 19.17 18.65
C ALA A 109 -11.48 18.41 18.85
N LYS A 110 -12.22 18.14 17.76
CA LYS A 110 -13.44 17.33 17.81
C LYS A 110 -13.13 15.87 18.11
N VAL A 111 -12.10 15.30 17.48
CA VAL A 111 -11.67 13.90 17.73
C VAL A 111 -11.25 13.71 19.19
N ASN A 112 -10.60 14.69 19.80
CA ASN A 112 -10.20 14.66 21.22
C ASN A 112 -11.39 14.53 22.20
N LEU A 113 -12.60 14.91 21.78
CA LEU A 113 -13.82 14.81 22.61
C LEU A 113 -14.51 13.44 22.51
N LEU A 114 -13.99 12.53 21.68
CA LEU A 114 -14.55 11.20 21.50
C LEU A 114 -14.15 10.24 22.63
N ASP A 115 -14.99 9.23 22.86
CA ASP A 115 -14.76 8.20 23.87
C ASP A 115 -14.03 6.98 23.27
N PHE A 116 -12.75 6.85 23.59
CA PHE A 116 -11.90 5.75 23.15
C PHE A 116 -11.82 4.59 24.16
N GLU A 117 -12.66 4.53 25.20
CA GLU A 117 -12.62 3.44 26.18
C GLU A 117 -12.86 2.08 25.52
N ASN A 118 -13.89 1.93 24.69
CA ASN A 118 -14.15 0.67 23.97
C ASN A 118 -14.44 0.89 22.48
N ASN A 119 -14.05 2.04 21.94
CA ASN A 119 -14.35 2.42 20.57
C ASN A 119 -13.10 2.79 19.77
N PHE A 120 -13.20 2.60 18.46
CA PHE A 120 -12.38 3.27 17.47
C PHE A 120 -13.27 3.90 16.41
N TYR A 121 -12.76 4.92 15.73
CA TYR A 121 -13.56 5.77 14.87
C TYR A 121 -13.04 5.77 13.45
N THR A 122 -13.93 5.59 12.49
CA THR A 122 -13.63 5.74 11.06
C THR A 122 -14.41 6.92 10.50
N PHE A 123 -13.91 7.53 9.43
CA PHE A 123 -14.46 8.78 8.92
C PHE A 123 -14.85 8.66 7.45
N ASN A 124 -15.96 9.27 7.06
CA ASN A 124 -16.26 9.52 5.66
C ASN A 124 -15.54 10.81 5.22
N CYS A 125 -15.24 10.89 3.94
CA CYS A 125 -14.73 12.12 3.33
C CYS A 125 -15.63 12.58 2.19
N CYS A 126 -15.45 13.85 1.84
CA CYS A 126 -15.97 14.48 0.64
C CYS A 126 -14.91 14.38 -0.47
N TYR A 127 -15.23 13.66 -1.55
CA TYR A 127 -14.35 13.56 -2.71
C TYR A 127 -14.44 14.83 -3.55
N LEU A 128 -13.33 15.56 -3.63
CA LEU A 128 -13.26 16.78 -4.42
C LEU A 128 -13.23 16.46 -5.92
N PRO A 129 -13.91 17.26 -6.77
CA PRO A 129 -13.77 17.18 -8.23
C PRO A 129 -12.38 17.60 -8.71
N GLN A 130 -12.02 17.19 -9.94
CA GLN A 130 -10.79 17.63 -10.58
C GLN A 130 -10.71 19.15 -10.67
N GLY A 131 -9.55 19.72 -10.34
CA GLY A 131 -9.31 21.16 -10.38
C GLY A 131 -9.85 21.94 -9.17
N ILE A 132 -10.61 21.29 -8.29
CA ILE A 132 -11.02 21.87 -7.02
C ILE A 132 -9.96 21.52 -5.96
N PHE A 133 -9.28 22.56 -5.50
CA PHE A 133 -8.36 22.52 -4.38
C PHE A 133 -8.68 23.72 -3.50
N GLY A 134 -8.31 23.66 -2.23
CA GLY A 134 -8.29 24.89 -1.46
C GLY A 134 -8.46 24.69 0.03
N ASP A 135 -8.53 25.86 0.65
CA ASP A 135 -8.80 26.11 2.06
C ASP A 135 -10.04 25.32 2.54
N PRO A 136 -9.90 24.43 3.54
CA PRO A 136 -11.01 23.63 4.05
C PRO A 136 -12.20 24.50 4.46
N GLU A 137 -11.97 25.69 5.00
CA GLU A 137 -13.05 26.56 5.49
C GLU A 137 -13.95 27.06 4.35
N LYS A 138 -13.40 27.24 3.15
CA LYS A 138 -14.19 27.57 1.95
C LYS A 138 -14.95 26.35 1.43
N LEU A 139 -14.35 25.17 1.49
CA LEU A 139 -14.93 23.92 1.01
C LEU A 139 -16.13 23.47 1.85
N ILE A 140 -16.14 23.78 3.15
CA ILE A 140 -17.25 23.46 4.07
C ILE A 140 -18.59 24.01 3.56
N SER A 141 -18.61 25.22 3.02
CA SER A 141 -19.83 25.85 2.47
C SER A 141 -20.46 25.06 1.31
N GLN A 142 -19.70 24.19 0.65
CA GLN A 142 -20.10 23.41 -0.52
C GLN A 142 -20.18 21.91 -0.24
N VAL A 143 -20.02 21.48 1.02
CA VAL A 143 -19.89 20.06 1.41
C VAL A 143 -21.01 19.15 0.88
N ASN A 144 -22.24 19.68 0.79
CA ASN A 144 -23.41 18.94 0.30
C ASN A 144 -23.38 18.64 -1.20
N GLN A 145 -22.48 19.29 -1.95
CA GLN A 145 -22.32 19.09 -3.39
C GLN A 145 -21.32 17.96 -3.71
N PHE A 146 -20.51 17.56 -2.73
CA PHE A 146 -19.47 16.57 -2.93
C PHE A 146 -19.96 15.16 -2.62
N ARG A 147 -19.48 14.19 -3.41
CA ARG A 147 -19.73 12.77 -3.12
C ARG A 147 -19.10 12.42 -1.78
N GLN A 148 -19.91 11.89 -0.87
CA GLN A 148 -19.46 11.41 0.43
C GLN A 148 -19.28 9.89 0.41
N SER A 149 -18.13 9.40 0.86
CA SER A 149 -17.85 7.96 0.94
C SER A 149 -16.75 7.68 1.97
N TYR A 150 -16.57 6.40 2.28
CA TYR A 150 -15.50 5.92 3.15
C TYR A 150 -14.12 6.29 2.62
N VAL A 151 -13.20 6.60 3.53
CA VAL A 151 -11.75 6.69 3.30
C VAL A 151 -11.02 5.93 4.41
N GLY A 152 -9.76 5.54 4.18
CA GLY A 152 -8.91 4.83 5.15
C GLY A 152 -8.49 5.65 6.38
N LEU A 153 -9.26 6.68 6.75
CA LEU A 153 -9.05 7.52 7.92
C LEU A 153 -9.64 6.85 9.17
N CYS A 154 -8.78 6.54 10.13
CA CYS A 154 -9.14 5.82 11.35
C CYS A 154 -8.43 6.41 12.57
N ALA A 155 -9.18 6.70 13.64
CA ALA A 155 -8.66 7.10 14.94
C ALA A 155 -8.85 5.97 15.96
N VAL A 156 -7.78 5.59 16.67
CA VAL A 156 -7.77 4.45 17.60
C VAL A 156 -6.69 4.61 18.68
N LYS A 157 -6.87 4.00 19.86
CA LYS A 157 -5.78 3.92 20.86
C LYS A 157 -4.62 3.09 20.34
N LYS A 158 -3.40 3.58 20.56
CA LYS A 158 -2.15 2.87 20.23
C LYS A 158 -2.11 1.47 20.86
N GLU A 159 -2.51 1.37 22.13
CA GLU A 159 -2.58 0.09 22.86
C GLU A 159 -3.41 -0.97 22.13
N TYR A 160 -4.56 -0.59 21.55
CA TYR A 160 -5.43 -1.53 20.83
C TYR A 160 -4.75 -2.05 19.57
N VAL A 161 -4.03 -1.17 18.86
CA VAL A 161 -3.25 -1.54 17.68
C VAL A 161 -2.13 -2.49 18.04
N GLU A 162 -1.41 -2.22 19.13
CA GLU A 162 -0.30 -3.06 19.60
C GLU A 162 -0.80 -4.45 20.06
N ASN A 163 -1.93 -4.50 20.77
CA ASN A 163 -2.55 -5.75 21.23
C ASN A 163 -2.91 -6.70 20.08
N ILE A 164 -3.33 -6.16 18.93
CA ILE A 164 -3.61 -6.96 17.72
C ILE A 164 -2.42 -7.05 16.76
N LYS A 165 -1.25 -6.54 17.15
CA LYS A 165 -0.01 -6.52 16.36
C LYS A 165 -0.12 -5.77 15.03
N GLY A 166 -0.80 -4.63 15.02
CA GLY A 166 -0.91 -3.75 13.85
C GLY A 166 -1.80 -4.29 12.72
N PHE A 167 -1.66 -3.74 11.52
CA PHE A 167 -2.27 -4.25 10.28
C PHE A 167 -1.57 -5.56 9.84
N ASP A 168 -2.28 -6.54 9.26
CA ASP A 168 -1.65 -7.75 8.73
C ASP A 168 -0.87 -7.42 7.46
N GLU A 169 0.46 -7.51 7.53
CA GLU A 169 1.38 -7.16 6.43
C GLU A 169 1.29 -8.14 5.26
N TYR A 170 0.49 -9.21 5.38
CA TYR A 170 0.05 -10.05 4.27
C TYR A 170 -0.62 -9.22 3.16
N TYR A 171 -1.44 -8.23 3.55
CA TYR A 171 -2.25 -7.45 2.61
C TYR A 171 -1.40 -6.37 1.93
N MET A 172 -0.78 -6.74 0.81
CA MET A 172 0.04 -5.86 -0.02
C MET A 172 -0.65 -5.50 -1.33
N VAL A 173 -0.07 -4.55 -2.06
CA VAL A 173 -0.69 -3.81 -3.16
C VAL A 173 -1.82 -2.95 -2.62
N TRP A 174 -3.09 -3.29 -2.81
CA TRP A 174 -4.20 -2.46 -2.36
C TRP A 174 -5.39 -3.33 -1.96
N GLY A 175 -6.04 -2.97 -0.85
CA GLY A 175 -7.32 -3.49 -0.42
C GLY A 175 -7.23 -4.59 0.63
N VAL A 176 -8.35 -4.78 1.33
CA VAL A 176 -8.58 -5.79 2.40
C VAL A 176 -7.87 -5.49 3.73
N GLU A 177 -6.80 -4.69 3.73
CA GLU A 177 -6.01 -4.42 4.93
C GLU A 177 -6.80 -3.68 6.03
N ASP A 178 -7.61 -2.68 5.64
CA ASP A 178 -8.48 -1.95 6.57
C ASP A 178 -9.57 -2.87 7.14
N ASP A 179 -10.20 -3.68 6.30
CA ASP A 179 -11.28 -4.59 6.69
C ASP A 179 -10.78 -5.68 7.66
N ASP A 180 -9.61 -6.26 7.40
CA ASP A 180 -8.94 -7.18 8.33
C ASP A 180 -8.63 -6.51 9.67
N PHE A 181 -8.02 -5.33 9.63
CA PHE A 181 -7.65 -4.57 10.82
C PHE A 181 -8.88 -4.26 11.70
N TYR A 182 -9.96 -3.75 11.11
CA TYR A 182 -11.19 -3.45 11.82
C TYR A 182 -11.87 -4.71 12.38
N LYS A 183 -11.86 -5.82 11.63
CA LYS A 183 -12.45 -7.08 12.09
C LYS A 183 -11.65 -7.67 13.26
N ARG A 184 -10.32 -7.52 13.27
CA ARG A 184 -9.48 -7.94 14.40
C ARG A 184 -9.67 -7.04 15.62
N LEU A 185 -9.78 -5.72 15.47
CA LEU A 185 -10.15 -4.81 16.57
C LEU A 185 -11.52 -5.16 17.17
N TYR A 186 -12.50 -5.43 16.31
CA TYR A 186 -13.83 -5.86 16.75
C TYR A 186 -13.77 -7.19 17.51
N SER A 187 -12.97 -8.14 17.02
CA SER A 187 -12.78 -9.43 17.68
C SER A 187 -12.03 -9.32 19.02
N SER A 188 -11.30 -8.23 19.26
CA SER A 188 -10.67 -7.93 20.57
C SER A 188 -11.57 -7.09 21.49
N GLY A 189 -12.85 -6.90 21.14
CA GLY A 189 -13.84 -6.21 21.97
C GLY A 189 -13.94 -4.69 21.72
N ILE A 190 -13.27 -4.16 20.70
CA ILE A 190 -13.28 -2.72 20.39
C ILE A 190 -14.29 -2.44 19.26
N THR A 191 -15.26 -1.57 19.52
CA THR A 191 -16.36 -1.28 18.60
C THR A 191 -16.00 -0.20 17.59
N ARG A 192 -16.36 -0.39 16.33
CA ARG A 192 -16.22 0.62 15.27
C ARG A 192 -17.39 1.60 15.33
N ILE A 193 -17.10 2.90 15.35
CA ILE A 193 -18.08 3.97 15.15
C ILE A 193 -17.73 4.73 13.86
N GLN A 194 -18.64 4.71 12.88
CA GLN A 194 -18.47 5.46 11.64
C GLN A 194 -19.00 6.88 11.80
N LEU A 195 -18.14 7.87 11.55
CA LEU A 195 -18.45 9.29 11.59
C LEU A 195 -18.62 9.85 10.17
N GLY A 196 -19.58 10.76 10.01
CA GLY A 196 -19.97 11.34 8.73
C GLY A 196 -19.45 12.76 8.52
N ALA A 197 -19.40 13.16 7.25
CA ALA A 197 -18.90 14.46 6.82
C ALA A 197 -19.67 15.70 7.30
N PRO A 198 -20.94 15.71 7.77
CA PRO A 198 -21.52 16.94 8.30
C PRO A 198 -20.99 17.31 9.70
N HIS A 199 -20.32 16.38 10.38
CA HIS A 199 -19.77 16.61 11.73
C HIS A 199 -18.24 16.73 11.74
N TYR A 200 -17.59 16.01 10.83
CA TYR A 200 -16.13 15.98 10.67
C TYR A 200 -15.79 16.22 9.21
N TYR A 201 -15.34 17.44 8.89
CA TYR A 201 -15.05 17.80 7.50
C TYR A 201 -13.68 17.29 7.09
N VAL A 202 -13.70 16.30 6.19
CA VAL A 202 -12.53 15.68 5.57
C VAL A 202 -12.74 15.72 4.07
N PHE A 203 -11.79 16.28 3.33
CA PHE A 203 -11.84 16.41 1.88
C PHE A 203 -10.72 15.57 1.26
N HIS A 204 -11.08 14.64 0.39
CA HIS A 204 -10.12 13.85 -0.36
C HIS A 204 -9.80 14.57 -1.67
N GLN A 205 -8.54 14.94 -1.85
CA GLN A 205 -8.07 15.64 -3.05
C GLN A 205 -8.26 14.76 -4.29
N TRP A 206 -8.69 15.37 -5.39
CA TRP A 206 -8.85 14.63 -6.64
C TRP A 206 -7.51 14.09 -7.14
N HIS A 207 -7.52 12.85 -7.59
CA HIS A 207 -6.45 12.26 -8.41
C HIS A 207 -7.07 11.23 -9.36
N PRO A 208 -6.41 10.92 -10.50
CA PRO A 208 -6.91 9.88 -11.39
C PRO A 208 -6.99 8.54 -10.65
N VAL A 209 -8.16 7.89 -10.73
CA VAL A 209 -8.38 6.55 -10.19
C VAL A 209 -8.07 5.54 -11.30
N GLN A 210 -7.18 4.60 -11.04
CA GLN A 210 -7.02 3.45 -11.93
C GLN A 210 -8.07 2.41 -11.55
N VAL A 211 -9.17 2.37 -12.31
CA VAL A 211 -10.11 1.24 -12.25
C VAL A 211 -9.37 0.02 -12.78
N LYS A 212 -9.11 -0.96 -11.92
CA LYS A 212 -8.51 -2.23 -12.30
C LYS A 212 -9.53 -3.34 -12.09
N GLU A 213 -9.61 -4.23 -13.07
CA GLU A 213 -10.25 -5.52 -12.88
C GLU A 213 -9.61 -6.24 -11.69
N PRO A 214 -10.36 -7.06 -10.93
CA PRO A 214 -9.81 -7.80 -9.81
C PRO A 214 -8.61 -8.65 -10.24
N THR A 215 -7.45 -8.39 -9.64
CA THR A 215 -6.23 -9.18 -9.85
C THR A 215 -6.33 -10.53 -9.15
N SER A 216 -5.60 -11.53 -9.65
CA SER A 216 -5.47 -12.84 -9.01
C SER A 216 -4.97 -12.71 -7.58
N TRP A 217 -4.08 -11.75 -7.31
CA TRP A 217 -3.63 -11.43 -5.96
C TRP A 217 -4.76 -10.86 -5.08
N LEU A 218 -5.54 -9.89 -5.57
CA LEU A 218 -6.69 -9.34 -4.83
C LEU A 218 -7.72 -10.41 -4.46
N LEU A 219 -8.00 -11.34 -5.39
CA LEU A 219 -8.88 -12.47 -5.12
C LEU A 219 -8.31 -13.41 -4.06
N THR A 220 -6.99 -13.62 -4.06
CA THR A 220 -6.28 -14.42 -3.04
C THR A 220 -6.38 -13.78 -1.66
N MET A 221 -6.14 -12.46 -1.56
CA MET A 221 -6.29 -11.69 -0.32
C MET A 221 -7.73 -11.71 0.20
N THR A 222 -8.69 -11.49 -0.69
CA THR A 222 -10.13 -11.54 -0.37
C THR A 222 -10.54 -12.92 0.14
N ASN A 223 -10.09 -13.99 -0.52
CA ASN A 223 -10.36 -15.35 -0.07
C ASN A 223 -9.75 -15.64 1.32
N ARG A 224 -8.52 -15.18 1.58
CA ARG A 224 -7.92 -15.25 2.92
C ARG A 224 -8.75 -14.50 3.96
N PHE A 225 -9.27 -13.32 3.64
CA PHE A 225 -10.07 -12.53 4.57
C PHE A 225 -11.40 -13.20 4.96
N PHE A 226 -12.09 -13.80 3.99
CA PHE A 226 -13.39 -14.45 4.23
C PHE A 226 -13.26 -15.88 4.80
N ASN A 227 -12.28 -16.66 4.32
CA ASN A 227 -12.18 -18.10 4.63
C ASN A 227 -10.98 -18.46 5.52
N GLY A 228 -10.04 -17.54 5.73
CA GLY A 228 -8.85 -17.75 6.55
C GLY A 228 -9.04 -17.32 8.01
N LYS A 229 -8.11 -17.75 8.86
CA LYS A 229 -8.00 -17.26 10.23
C LYS A 229 -7.30 -15.90 10.23
N LEU A 230 -7.97 -14.87 10.72
CA LEU A 230 -7.40 -13.52 10.88
C LEU A 230 -6.58 -13.47 12.17
N SER A 231 -5.27 -13.67 12.06
CA SER A 231 -4.35 -13.70 13.22
C SER A 231 -3.44 -12.49 13.32
N GLY A 232 -3.49 -11.55 12.37
CA GLY A 232 -2.50 -10.48 12.27
C GLY A 232 -1.10 -11.01 11.97
N ASN A 233 -0.08 -10.21 12.30
CA ASN A 233 1.32 -10.57 12.10
C ASN A 233 1.76 -11.69 13.05
N SER A 234 2.46 -12.69 12.50
CA SER A 234 2.90 -13.87 13.25
C SER A 234 4.18 -13.66 14.06
N ASN A 235 4.97 -12.64 13.73
CA ASN A 235 6.23 -12.32 14.40
C ASN A 235 6.13 -10.96 15.12
N ASP A 236 7.03 -10.71 16.08
CA ASP A 236 7.07 -9.43 16.80
C ASP A 236 7.86 -8.34 16.05
N LYS A 237 8.37 -8.66 14.85
CA LYS A 237 9.07 -7.74 13.95
C LYS A 237 8.12 -6.95 13.03
N TRP A 238 6.81 -7.06 13.20
CA TRP A 238 5.86 -6.24 12.43
C TRP A 238 6.17 -4.74 12.58
N GLY A 239 6.03 -3.99 11.50
CA GLY A 239 6.37 -2.57 11.43
C GLY A 239 7.86 -2.29 11.55
N SER A 240 8.74 -3.24 11.23
CA SER A 240 10.18 -2.96 11.19
C SER A 240 10.51 -2.12 9.98
N ILE A 241 11.24 -1.03 10.20
CA ILE A 241 11.80 -0.24 9.10
C ILE A 241 12.77 -1.11 8.30
N VAL A 242 12.73 -1.00 6.96
CA VAL A 242 13.69 -1.71 6.09
C VAL A 242 14.91 -0.84 5.89
N THR A 243 16.08 -1.33 6.30
CA THR A 243 17.35 -0.60 6.14
C THR A 243 18.01 -0.87 4.80
N HIS A 244 19.09 -0.15 4.50
CA HIS A 244 19.85 -0.37 3.27
C HIS A 244 20.56 -1.74 3.28
N GLU A 245 21.06 -2.16 4.44
CA GLU A 245 21.78 -3.42 4.63
C GLU A 245 20.86 -4.65 4.43
N GLU A 246 19.57 -4.50 4.72
CA GLU A 246 18.57 -5.55 4.53
C GLU A 246 18.18 -5.73 3.05
N ARG A 247 18.46 -4.75 2.19
CA ARG A 247 18.20 -4.82 0.74
C ARG A 247 19.33 -5.47 -0.01
N LEU A 248 19.43 -6.79 0.14
CA LEU A 248 20.45 -7.64 -0.49
C LEU A 248 20.58 -7.39 -2.00
N ILE A 249 19.48 -7.16 -2.72
CA ILE A 249 19.51 -6.91 -4.18
C ILE A 249 20.19 -5.58 -4.55
N GLN A 250 20.22 -4.64 -3.61
CA GLN A 250 20.85 -3.34 -3.78
C GLN A 250 22.29 -3.32 -3.27
N SER A 251 22.77 -4.44 -2.69
CA SER A 251 24.13 -4.53 -2.18
C SER A 251 25.17 -4.31 -3.28
N SER A 252 26.21 -3.55 -2.99
CA SER A 252 27.36 -3.36 -3.88
C SER A 252 28.11 -4.66 -4.20
N ASN A 253 27.96 -5.69 -3.35
CA ASN A 253 28.58 -7.01 -3.52
C ASN A 253 27.63 -8.03 -4.17
N LEU A 254 26.54 -7.59 -4.81
CA LEU A 254 25.52 -8.47 -5.41
C LEU A 254 26.12 -9.59 -6.26
N SER A 255 27.12 -9.28 -7.09
CA SER A 255 27.80 -10.23 -7.98
C SER A 255 28.65 -11.28 -7.25
N GLN A 256 29.01 -11.04 -5.98
CA GLN A 256 29.71 -11.99 -5.11
C GLN A 256 28.73 -12.81 -4.26
N ILE A 257 27.54 -12.26 -4.00
CA ILE A 257 26.48 -12.87 -3.18
C ILE A 257 25.61 -13.83 -4.01
N ILE A 258 25.48 -13.55 -5.31
CA ILE A 258 24.53 -14.24 -6.19
C ILE A 258 25.26 -15.04 -7.26
N THR A 259 24.96 -16.33 -7.34
CA THR A 259 25.11 -17.09 -8.58
C THR A 259 23.86 -16.84 -9.42
N VAL A 260 23.97 -16.08 -10.53
CA VAL A 260 22.83 -15.83 -11.44
C VAL A 260 22.48 -17.14 -12.12
N ALA A 261 21.48 -17.85 -11.60
CA ALA A 261 21.29 -19.26 -11.96
C ALA A 261 20.70 -19.43 -13.36
N SER A 262 19.81 -18.55 -13.83
CA SER A 262 19.25 -18.58 -15.21
C SER A 262 18.37 -17.36 -15.50
N PRO A 263 18.47 -16.73 -16.67
CA PRO A 263 17.48 -15.75 -17.12
C PRO A 263 16.16 -16.44 -17.50
N ILE A 264 15.02 -15.87 -17.08
CA ILE A 264 13.69 -16.34 -17.50
C ILE A 264 13.18 -15.41 -18.59
N TYR A 265 13.22 -15.86 -19.86
CA TYR A 265 12.70 -15.13 -21.01
C TYR A 265 11.33 -15.67 -21.42
N LEU A 266 10.34 -14.77 -21.56
CA LEU A 266 9.07 -15.10 -22.21
C LEU A 266 9.19 -14.86 -23.73
N ASN A 267 9.37 -15.93 -24.51
CA ASN A 267 9.21 -15.85 -25.97
C ASN A 267 7.73 -15.97 -26.36
N GLN A 268 7.24 -15.01 -27.15
CA GLN A 268 5.82 -14.84 -27.51
C GLN A 268 5.19 -16.03 -28.28
N ARG A 269 6.01 -16.96 -28.81
CA ARG A 269 5.55 -18.07 -29.66
C ARG A 269 5.02 -19.28 -28.90
N ASP A 270 5.41 -19.47 -27.66
CA ASP A 270 4.99 -20.62 -26.87
C ASP A 270 4.18 -20.15 -25.68
N THR A 271 3.34 -21.03 -25.14
CA THR A 271 2.60 -20.82 -23.88
C THR A 271 3.43 -20.02 -22.88
N ILE A 272 2.83 -19.06 -22.17
CA ILE A 272 3.50 -18.45 -21.03
C ILE A 272 3.56 -19.62 -20.07
N ARG A 273 4.69 -20.31 -20.03
CA ARG A 273 4.89 -21.37 -19.07
C ARG A 273 5.29 -20.61 -17.82
N PHE A 274 4.30 -20.06 -17.13
CA PHE A 274 4.43 -19.75 -15.71
C PHE A 274 5.01 -20.95 -14.95
N ILE A 275 4.78 -22.15 -15.48
CA ILE A 275 5.47 -23.40 -15.12
C ILE A 275 7.00 -23.31 -15.25
N ASP A 276 7.56 -22.72 -16.30
CA ASP A 276 9.02 -22.56 -16.45
C ASP A 276 9.54 -21.59 -15.39
N PHE A 277 8.79 -20.52 -15.11
CA PHE A 277 9.12 -19.58 -14.04
C PHE A 277 9.12 -20.27 -12.67
N TRP A 278 8.10 -21.06 -12.37
CA TRP A 278 8.03 -21.90 -11.16
C TRP A 278 9.15 -22.95 -11.12
N THR A 279 9.45 -23.60 -12.24
CA THR A 279 10.49 -24.62 -12.33
C THR A 279 11.86 -24.03 -12.03
N VAL A 280 12.14 -22.80 -12.49
CA VAL A 280 13.37 -22.08 -12.15
C VAL A 280 13.36 -21.72 -10.66
N PHE A 281 12.27 -21.16 -10.15
CA PHE A 281 12.14 -20.79 -8.74
C PHE A 281 12.36 -21.99 -7.79
N ASP A 282 11.74 -23.13 -8.08
CA ASP A 282 11.84 -24.34 -7.26
C ASP A 282 13.27 -24.92 -7.25
N LYS A 283 14.00 -24.82 -8.38
CA LYS A 283 15.37 -25.30 -8.52
C LYS A 283 16.42 -24.43 -7.82
N LEU A 284 16.13 -23.16 -7.58
CA LEU A 284 17.06 -22.28 -6.86
C LEU A 284 17.31 -22.81 -5.45
N LYS A 285 18.56 -22.73 -5.01
CA LYS A 285 18.96 -22.96 -3.62
C LYS A 285 18.84 -21.66 -2.82
N SER A 286 18.84 -21.79 -1.49
CA SER A 286 18.95 -20.64 -0.58
C SER A 286 20.17 -19.77 -0.94
N GLY A 287 19.96 -18.46 -1.02
CA GLY A 287 20.95 -17.46 -1.42
C GLY A 287 21.16 -17.30 -2.94
N GLU A 288 20.63 -18.20 -3.77
CA GLU A 288 20.68 -18.03 -5.22
C GLU A 288 19.61 -17.05 -5.71
N ALA A 289 19.89 -16.39 -6.83
CA ALA A 289 18.97 -15.41 -7.41
C ALA A 289 18.68 -15.70 -8.88
N ALA A 290 17.52 -15.20 -9.31
CA ALA A 290 17.12 -15.19 -10.70
C ALA A 290 16.49 -13.86 -11.07
N TYR A 291 16.32 -13.65 -12.37
CA TYR A 291 15.58 -12.51 -12.86
C TYR A 291 14.65 -12.91 -14.01
N PHE A 292 13.56 -12.15 -14.09
CA PHE A 292 12.53 -12.20 -15.09
C PHE A 292 12.45 -10.85 -15.79
N SER A 293 12.32 -10.84 -17.10
CA SER A 293 12.12 -9.62 -17.90
C SER A 293 11.08 -9.85 -18.97
N PHE A 294 10.16 -8.90 -19.11
CA PHE A 294 9.10 -8.89 -20.10
C PHE A 294 8.95 -7.50 -20.70
N THR A 295 8.81 -7.41 -22.02
CA THR A 295 8.52 -6.15 -22.74
C THR A 295 7.41 -6.42 -23.75
N ASP A 296 6.31 -5.66 -23.68
CA ASP A 296 5.23 -5.74 -24.66
C ASP A 296 5.55 -4.90 -25.92
N GLY A 297 5.35 -5.49 -27.11
CA GLY A 297 5.97 -5.01 -28.35
C GLY A 297 5.24 -5.23 -29.67
N PHE A 298 3.91 -5.51 -29.70
CA PHE A 298 3.21 -5.75 -30.99
C PHE A 298 1.86 -5.06 -31.19
N ILE A 299 1.67 -4.61 -32.45
CA ILE A 299 0.38 -4.29 -33.10
C ILE A 299 -0.26 -5.63 -33.54
N TYR A 300 -1.48 -5.94 -33.09
CA TYR A 300 -2.12 -7.25 -33.30
C TYR A 300 -2.64 -7.45 -34.74
N THR A 301 -2.25 -8.54 -35.42
CA THR A 301 -2.91 -9.02 -36.66
C THR A 301 -3.96 -10.10 -36.37
N ASN A 302 -5.00 -10.21 -37.21
CA ASN A 302 -6.23 -10.99 -36.96
C ASN A 302 -6.05 -12.49 -36.61
N ASN A 303 -4.98 -13.15 -37.05
CA ASN A 303 -4.71 -14.57 -36.75
C ASN A 303 -4.25 -14.82 -35.29
N SER A 304 -3.82 -13.78 -34.58
CA SER A 304 -3.41 -13.88 -33.16
C SER A 304 -4.58 -14.06 -32.19
N LYS A 305 -5.79 -13.61 -32.57
CA LYS A 305 -7.02 -13.68 -31.76
C LYS A 305 -7.48 -15.12 -31.52
N ILE A 306 -7.38 -15.98 -32.54
CA ILE A 306 -7.81 -17.39 -32.46
C ILE A 306 -6.87 -18.20 -31.54
N LYS A 307 -5.56 -17.96 -31.63
CA LYS A 307 -4.57 -18.62 -30.76
C LYS A 307 -4.71 -18.21 -29.29
N GLN A 308 -5.09 -16.96 -29.01
CA GLN A 308 -5.36 -16.48 -27.65
C GLN A 308 -6.57 -17.19 -27.01
N LYS A 309 -7.63 -17.46 -27.79
CA LYS A 309 -8.84 -18.17 -27.35
C LYS A 309 -8.57 -19.62 -26.94
N ILE A 310 -7.71 -20.32 -27.69
CA ILE A 310 -7.26 -21.69 -27.38
C ILE A 310 -6.36 -21.71 -26.14
N ARG A 311 -5.46 -20.72 -26.00
CA ARG A 311 -4.53 -20.56 -24.87
C ARG A 311 -5.26 -20.30 -23.55
N TYR A 312 -6.36 -19.55 -23.59
CA TYR A 312 -7.28 -19.32 -22.47
C TYR A 312 -7.97 -20.61 -22.01
N MET A 313 -8.42 -21.44 -22.95
CA MET A 313 -9.03 -22.74 -22.65
C MET A 313 -8.10 -23.66 -21.85
N LEU A 314 -6.78 -23.60 -22.09
CA LEU A 314 -5.78 -24.38 -21.36
C LEU A 314 -5.53 -23.83 -19.95
N LEU A 315 -5.47 -22.50 -19.77
CA LEU A 315 -5.37 -21.88 -18.44
C LEU A 315 -6.59 -22.22 -17.57
N LYS A 316 -7.79 -22.24 -18.15
CA LYS A 316 -9.01 -22.71 -17.46
C LYS A 316 -8.90 -24.15 -16.93
N TYR A 317 -8.10 -24.99 -17.58
CA TYR A 317 -7.90 -26.38 -17.18
C TYR A 317 -6.97 -26.51 -15.95
N PHE A 318 -5.95 -25.65 -15.84
CA PHE A 318 -5.03 -25.62 -14.69
C PHE A 318 -5.62 -24.88 -13.48
N PHE A 319 -6.48 -23.87 -13.70
CA PHE A 319 -7.14 -23.08 -12.66
C PHE A 319 -8.63 -23.43 -12.54
N LYS A 320 -8.94 -24.70 -12.24
CA LYS A 320 -10.33 -25.14 -11.97
C LYS A 320 -10.96 -24.24 -10.88
N GLY A 321 -11.99 -23.47 -11.25
CA GLY A 321 -12.80 -22.69 -10.30
C GLY A 321 -12.90 -21.18 -10.58
N PHE A 322 -12.09 -20.62 -11.48
CA PHE A 322 -12.14 -19.19 -11.80
C PHE A 322 -12.75 -18.92 -13.19
N ASN A 323 -13.88 -18.21 -13.23
CA ASN A 323 -14.46 -17.67 -14.47
C ASN A 323 -13.80 -16.32 -14.78
N PHE A 324 -12.73 -16.35 -15.57
CA PHE A 324 -12.12 -15.13 -16.11
C PHE A 324 -12.95 -14.64 -17.30
N ASN A 325 -13.78 -13.60 -17.12
CA ASN A 325 -14.32 -12.82 -18.23
C ASN A 325 -13.26 -11.82 -18.66
N ILE A 326 -12.65 -12.00 -19.84
CA ILE A 326 -11.67 -11.04 -20.35
C ILE A 326 -12.16 -10.47 -21.68
N ASN A 327 -12.64 -9.24 -21.63
CA ASN A 327 -12.59 -8.32 -22.75
C ASN A 327 -11.11 -7.96 -23.01
N GLN A 328 -10.53 -8.45 -24.11
CA GLN A 328 -9.27 -7.99 -24.75
C GLN A 328 -8.24 -7.26 -23.85
N SER A 329 -7.88 -7.79 -22.69
CA SER A 329 -6.99 -7.11 -21.75
C SER A 329 -5.53 -7.27 -22.19
N ASN A 330 -4.80 -6.16 -22.23
CA ASN A 330 -3.37 -6.03 -22.53
C ASN A 330 -2.53 -7.17 -21.89
N LEU A 331 -1.70 -7.86 -22.68
CA LEU A 331 -0.81 -8.94 -22.22
C LEU A 331 0.10 -8.48 -21.07
N PHE A 332 0.54 -7.22 -21.09
CA PHE A 332 1.30 -6.61 -20.01
C PHE A 332 0.57 -6.68 -18.66
N ASN A 333 -0.75 -6.42 -18.65
CA ASN A 333 -1.55 -6.47 -17.43
C ASN A 333 -1.63 -7.90 -16.87
N ALA A 334 -1.77 -8.90 -17.75
CA ALA A 334 -1.79 -10.31 -17.34
C ALA A 334 -0.45 -10.76 -16.72
N VAL A 335 0.67 -10.30 -17.28
CA VAL A 335 2.01 -10.58 -16.71
C VAL A 335 2.19 -9.85 -15.38
N SER A 336 1.75 -8.59 -15.28
CA SER A 336 1.79 -7.84 -14.01
C SER A 336 0.97 -8.52 -12.91
N ASP A 337 -0.25 -8.99 -13.23
CA ASP A 337 -1.10 -9.72 -12.29
C ASP A 337 -0.43 -11.02 -11.81
N PHE A 338 0.16 -11.80 -12.73
CA PHE A 338 0.90 -13.00 -12.33
C PHE A 338 2.04 -12.68 -11.36
N ILE A 339 2.82 -11.62 -11.61
CA ILE A 339 3.95 -11.27 -10.73
C ILE A 339 3.45 -10.80 -9.36
N GLU A 340 2.38 -10.01 -9.30
CA GLU A 340 1.72 -9.64 -8.04
C GLU A 340 1.27 -10.87 -7.26
N PHE A 341 0.58 -11.80 -7.93
CA PHE A 341 0.15 -13.06 -7.33
C PHE A 341 1.34 -13.90 -6.85
N PHE A 342 2.32 -14.14 -7.72
CA PHE A 342 3.49 -14.97 -7.42
C PHE A 342 4.27 -14.43 -6.23
N VAL A 343 4.61 -13.14 -6.24
CA VAL A 343 5.33 -12.53 -5.13
C VAL A 343 4.50 -12.61 -3.85
N GLY A 344 3.19 -12.39 -3.95
CA GLY A 344 2.29 -12.46 -2.80
C GLY A 344 2.25 -13.82 -2.14
N ILE A 345 2.13 -14.89 -2.92
CA ILE A 345 2.10 -16.26 -2.39
C ILE A 345 3.49 -16.74 -1.93
N GLN A 346 4.58 -16.30 -2.58
CA GLN A 346 5.95 -16.73 -2.29
C GLN A 346 6.74 -15.76 -1.40
N ARG A 347 6.13 -14.72 -0.85
CA ARG A 347 6.86 -13.65 -0.13
C ARG A 347 7.80 -14.14 0.97
N THR A 348 7.45 -15.20 1.68
CA THR A 348 8.29 -15.78 2.75
C THR A 348 9.47 -16.60 2.24
N ALA A 349 9.49 -16.91 0.93
CA ALA A 349 10.55 -17.62 0.25
C ALA A 349 11.52 -16.68 -0.49
N PHE A 350 11.32 -15.36 -0.43
CA PHE A 350 12.32 -14.38 -0.87
C PHE A 350 13.12 -13.84 0.31
N ALA A 351 14.44 -13.84 0.16
CA ALA A 351 15.31 -13.07 1.04
C ALA A 351 15.22 -11.58 0.70
N ASP A 352 15.12 -11.23 -0.58
CA ASP A 352 14.82 -9.89 -1.10
C ASP A 352 14.30 -9.99 -2.54
N TYR A 353 13.59 -8.97 -3.02
CA TYR A 353 13.17 -8.83 -4.40
C TYR A 353 13.14 -7.36 -4.86
N TYR A 354 13.20 -7.16 -6.17
CA TYR A 354 13.12 -5.84 -6.79
C TYR A 354 12.35 -5.90 -8.10
N ILE A 355 11.33 -5.06 -8.21
CA ILE A 355 10.47 -4.94 -9.39
C ILE A 355 10.65 -3.56 -10.00
N SER A 356 10.90 -3.51 -11.31
CA SER A 356 10.82 -2.27 -12.08
C SER A 356 9.79 -2.37 -13.19
N LYS A 357 9.04 -1.28 -13.38
CA LYS A 357 8.07 -1.08 -14.46
C LYS A 357 8.47 0.18 -15.23
N THR A 358 8.72 0.07 -16.53
CA THR A 358 9.10 1.22 -17.37
C THR A 358 8.41 1.11 -18.72
N GLY A 359 7.44 2.00 -18.97
CA GLY A 359 6.57 1.91 -20.13
C GLY A 359 5.87 0.55 -20.19
N ASN A 360 6.13 -0.19 -21.26
CA ASN A 360 5.60 -1.53 -21.50
C ASN A 360 6.54 -2.66 -21.04
N SER A 361 7.55 -2.34 -20.22
CA SER A 361 8.51 -3.32 -19.69
C SER A 361 8.32 -3.56 -18.20
N LEU A 362 8.48 -4.83 -17.79
CA LEU A 362 8.42 -5.31 -16.42
C LEU A 362 9.65 -6.19 -16.16
N ARG A 363 10.39 -5.90 -15.09
CA ARG A 363 11.49 -6.74 -14.62
C ARG A 363 11.25 -7.10 -13.16
N LEU A 364 11.52 -8.35 -12.81
CA LEU A 364 11.57 -8.84 -11.43
C LEU A 364 12.94 -9.49 -11.22
N VAL A 365 13.64 -9.10 -10.15
CA VAL A 365 14.85 -9.75 -9.63
C VAL A 365 14.53 -10.24 -8.24
N PHE A 366 14.95 -11.43 -7.85
CA PHE A 366 14.69 -11.97 -6.52
C PHE A 366 15.78 -12.93 -6.05
N ILE A 367 15.99 -13.01 -4.74
CA ILE A 367 16.91 -13.93 -4.05
C ILE A 367 16.06 -14.89 -3.22
N LYS A 368 16.33 -16.18 -3.28
CA LYS A 368 15.59 -17.19 -2.49
C LYS A 368 16.14 -17.31 -1.08
N THR A 369 15.25 -17.44 -0.08
CA THR A 369 15.62 -17.71 1.33
C THR A 369 16.28 -19.07 1.51
#